data_AF-A0A414PM24-F1
#
_entry.id   AF-A0A414PM24-F1
#
_cell.length_a   1.000
_cell.length_b   1.000
_cell.length_c   1.000
_cell.angle_alpha   90.00
_cell.angle_beta   90.00
_cell.angle_gamma   90.00
#
_symmetry.space_group_name_H-M   'P 1'
#
loop_
_entity.id
_entity.type
_entity.pdbx_description
1 polymer ?
#
loop_
_entity_poly.entity_id
_entity_poly.type
_entity_poly.pdbx_seq_one_letter_code
_entity_poly.pdbx_strand_id
1 'polypeptide(L)'
;TGKDLGATFLSGTTISNSLTELYLLFKYLRPRELERQGINSFDAWAAVFARKSVDYEFSVTNEVVQKERFRYFIKVPELASFYSEITDFRTAADIGIDRPEKNEILHNIPPTPDQREFIQKLIEFAKTGNATVLGRPPLNEREEKAKMLIATDYARKMSLDMRLIDPLSYGDDKDNKATHCADMIAKY
;
A
#
# COMPACT_ATOMS: atom_id res chain seq x y z
N THR A 1 14.63 39.00 6.39
CA THR A 1 15.58 37.93 6.00
C THR A 1 15.08 36.99 4.91
N GLY A 2 13.83 37.09 4.40
CA GLY A 2 13.36 36.35 3.22
C GLY A 2 13.19 34.83 3.38
N LYS A 3 13.85 34.22 4.35
CA LYS A 3 13.85 32.78 4.62
C LYS A 3 12.52 32.30 5.21
N ASP A 4 12.10 31.12 4.79
CA ASP A 4 11.04 30.33 5.41
C ASP A 4 11.60 29.76 6.73
N LEU A 5 11.16 30.33 7.85
CA LEU A 5 11.58 29.94 9.20
C LEU A 5 10.30 29.78 10.03
N GLY A 6 10.06 28.58 10.59
CA GLY A 6 8.85 28.38 11.41
C GLY A 6 8.60 26.96 11.94
N ALA A 7 9.21 25.94 11.35
CA ALA A 7 9.05 24.56 11.81
C ALA A 7 10.32 23.72 11.60
N THR A 8 10.50 22.71 12.44
CA THR A 8 11.57 21.71 12.32
C THR A 8 10.93 20.34 12.44
N PHE A 9 11.13 19.49 11.43
CA PHE A 9 10.59 18.14 11.40
C PHE A 9 11.72 17.15 11.67
N LEU A 10 11.45 16.15 12.52
CA LEU A 10 12.39 15.08 12.84
C LEU A 10 11.73 13.76 12.46
N SER A 11 12.33 13.02 11.54
CA SER A 11 11.83 11.72 11.11
C SER A 11 12.99 10.79 10.77
N GLY A 12 12.87 9.51 11.15
CA GLY A 12 13.76 8.45 10.69
C GLY A 12 13.48 7.99 9.25
N THR A 13 12.33 8.35 8.70
CA THR A 13 11.91 8.07 7.32
C THR A 13 11.22 9.31 6.76
N THR A 14 11.96 10.15 6.04
CA THR A 14 11.46 11.47 5.63
C THR A 14 10.37 11.41 4.55
N ILE A 15 10.42 10.38 3.69
CA ILE A 15 9.41 10.09 2.67
C ILE A 15 9.17 8.59 2.75
N SER A 16 7.96 8.19 3.14
CA SER A 16 7.63 6.79 3.38
C SER A 16 7.10 6.14 2.11
N ASN A 17 5.89 6.54 1.65
CA ASN A 17 5.21 5.84 0.55
C ASN A 17 4.31 6.75 -0.30
N SER A 18 4.31 8.07 -0.07
CA SER A 18 3.44 8.99 -0.80
C SER A 18 4.20 10.20 -1.32
N LEU A 19 4.00 10.49 -2.61
CA LEU A 19 4.49 11.71 -3.26
C LEU A 19 3.90 12.97 -2.62
N THR A 20 2.73 12.85 -2.00
CA THR A 20 2.10 13.95 -1.26
C THR A 20 2.89 14.32 0.00
N GLU A 21 3.61 13.37 0.63
CA GLU A 21 4.43 13.67 1.81
C GLU A 21 5.53 14.68 1.45
N LEU A 22 6.20 14.51 0.31
CA LEU A 22 7.24 15.43 -0.13
C LEU A 22 6.67 16.83 -0.44
N TYR A 23 5.50 16.92 -1.08
CA TYR A 23 4.81 18.20 -1.25
C TYR A 23 4.47 18.86 0.10
N LEU A 24 4.00 18.09 1.08
CA LEU A 24 3.68 18.62 2.41
C LEU A 24 4.93 19.14 3.12
N LEU A 25 6.08 18.47 3.00
CA LEU A 25 7.35 18.99 3.52
C LEU A 25 7.65 20.37 2.94
N PHE A 26 7.54 20.56 1.63
CA PHE A 26 7.74 21.89 1.03
C PHE A 26 6.66 22.90 1.45
N LYS A 27 5.41 22.47 1.59
CA LYS A 27 4.31 23.34 2.03
C LYS A 27 4.55 23.90 3.43
N TYR A 28 5.10 23.09 4.33
CA TYR A 28 5.39 23.51 5.70
C TYR A 28 6.74 24.21 5.86
N LEU A 29 7.78 23.74 5.16
CA LEU A 29 9.16 24.18 5.37
C LEU A 29 9.62 25.24 4.34
N ARG A 30 8.95 25.35 3.19
CA ARG A 30 9.28 26.33 2.13
C ARG A 30 8.05 26.99 1.44
N PRO A 31 7.04 27.49 2.18
CA PRO A 31 5.83 28.02 1.56
C PRO A 31 6.09 29.21 0.64
N ARG A 32 7.00 30.14 0.97
CA ARG A 32 7.29 31.30 0.12
C ARG A 32 7.96 30.92 -1.19
N GLU A 33 8.79 29.88 -1.16
CA GLU A 33 9.48 29.43 -2.36
C GLU A 33 8.54 28.68 -3.32
N LEU A 34 7.59 27.91 -2.77
CA LEU A 34 6.49 27.36 -3.57
C LEU A 34 5.66 28.49 -4.21
N GLU A 35 5.32 29.53 -3.44
CA GLU A 35 4.60 30.71 -3.94
C GLU A 35 5.39 31.45 -5.04
N ARG A 36 6.71 31.62 -4.87
CA ARG A 36 7.60 32.23 -5.87
C ARG A 36 7.60 31.47 -7.19
N GLN A 37 7.50 30.15 -7.15
CA GLN A 37 7.42 29.30 -8.34
C GLN A 37 5.98 29.16 -8.89
N GLY A 38 4.98 29.78 -8.25
CA GLY A 38 3.58 29.66 -8.63
C GLY A 38 2.95 28.30 -8.29
N ILE A 39 3.54 27.55 -7.36
CA ILE A 39 3.09 26.22 -6.96
C ILE A 39 2.20 26.34 -5.71
N ASN A 40 0.89 26.51 -5.93
CA ASN A 40 -0.06 26.77 -4.84
C ASN A 40 -0.92 25.55 -4.46
N SER A 41 -0.78 24.44 -5.18
CA SER A 41 -1.54 23.21 -4.95
C SER A 41 -0.69 21.96 -5.19
N PHE A 42 -1.15 20.82 -4.68
CA PHE A 42 -0.52 19.54 -4.95
C PHE A 42 -0.53 19.22 -6.44
N ASP A 43 -1.61 19.52 -7.16
CA ASP A 43 -1.71 19.26 -8.59
C ASP A 43 -0.69 20.08 -9.40
N ALA A 44 -0.47 21.34 -9.04
CA ALA A 44 0.56 22.17 -9.65
C ALA A 44 1.96 21.61 -9.38
N TRP A 45 2.23 21.15 -8.16
CA TRP A 45 3.50 20.53 -7.81
C TRP A 45 3.71 19.20 -8.55
N ALA A 46 2.69 18.34 -8.59
CA ALA A 46 2.73 17.06 -9.26
C ALA A 46 2.88 17.21 -10.78
N ALA A 47 2.31 18.25 -11.40
CA ALA A 47 2.51 18.55 -12.80
C ALA A 47 3.98 18.91 -13.14
N VAL A 48 4.72 19.48 -12.18
CA VAL A 48 6.13 19.85 -12.37
C VAL A 48 7.09 18.70 -12.05
N PHE A 49 6.81 17.94 -11.00
CA PHE A 49 7.76 17.00 -10.39
C PHE A 49 7.33 15.53 -10.43
N ALA A 50 6.12 15.20 -10.87
CA ALA A 50 5.64 13.83 -10.93
C ALA A 50 5.21 13.42 -12.35
N ARG A 51 5.42 12.15 -12.68
CA ARG A 51 4.88 11.53 -13.89
C ARG A 51 3.88 10.46 -13.51
N LYS A 52 2.72 10.55 -14.14
CA LYS A 52 1.68 9.53 -14.05
C LYS A 52 2.08 8.31 -14.87
N SER A 53 1.82 7.13 -14.31
CA SER A 53 1.88 5.87 -15.03
C SER A 53 0.54 5.18 -14.91
N VAL A 54 0.14 4.54 -16.00
CA VAL A 54 -0.97 3.61 -16.02
C VAL A 54 -0.43 2.24 -15.64
N ASP A 55 -1.02 1.62 -14.63
CA ASP A 55 -0.79 0.22 -14.31
C ASP A 55 -2.11 -0.56 -14.38
N TYR A 56 -2.00 -1.85 -14.64
CA TYR A 56 -3.13 -2.77 -14.72
C TYR A 56 -3.14 -3.61 -13.45
N GLU A 57 -4.22 -3.53 -12.69
CA GLU A 57 -4.39 -4.26 -11.43
C GLU A 57 -5.61 -5.16 -11.51
N PHE A 58 -5.54 -6.35 -10.91
CA PHE A 58 -6.71 -7.19 -10.75
C PHE A 58 -7.62 -6.60 -9.67
N SER A 59 -8.89 -6.41 -9.99
CA SER A 59 -9.94 -6.11 -9.02
C SER A 59 -10.23 -7.34 -8.16
N VAL A 60 -11.08 -7.15 -7.14
CA VAL A 60 -11.64 -8.27 -6.34
C VAL A 60 -12.46 -9.24 -7.21
N THR A 61 -12.97 -8.79 -8.36
CA THR A 61 -13.67 -9.62 -9.35
C THR A 61 -12.73 -10.33 -10.33
N ASN A 62 -11.40 -10.24 -10.12
CA ASN A 62 -10.37 -10.71 -11.02
C ASN A 62 -10.44 -10.07 -12.42
N GLU A 63 -11.02 -8.88 -12.52
CA GLU A 63 -11.07 -8.08 -13.74
C GLU A 63 -9.85 -7.17 -13.78
N VAL A 64 -9.27 -7.02 -14.97
CA VAL A 64 -8.14 -6.11 -15.15
C VAL A 64 -8.65 -4.68 -15.17
N VAL A 65 -8.34 -3.92 -14.11
CA VAL A 65 -8.71 -2.51 -13.98
C VAL A 65 -7.47 -1.65 -14.20
N GLN A 66 -7.62 -0.67 -15.08
CA GLN A 66 -6.61 0.34 -15.30
C GLN A 66 -6.64 1.36 -14.15
N LYS A 67 -5.50 1.53 -13.46
CA LYS A 67 -5.31 2.55 -12.43
C LYS A 67 -4.20 3.49 -12.82
N GLU A 68 -4.53 4.77 -12.86
CA GLU A 68 -3.52 5.82 -12.99
C GLU A 68 -2.94 6.11 -11.60
N ARG A 69 -1.62 6.02 -11.48
CA ARG A 69 -0.89 6.31 -10.24
C ARG A 69 0.27 7.25 -10.55
N PHE A 70 0.56 8.15 -9.63
CA PHE A 70 1.83 8.87 -9.66
C PHE A 70 2.92 7.90 -9.15
N ARG A 71 3.90 7.58 -9.99
CA ARG A 71 4.91 6.54 -9.70
C ARG A 71 6.34 7.06 -9.73
N TYR A 72 6.62 8.03 -10.61
CA TYR A 72 7.97 8.50 -10.83
C TYR A 72 8.07 9.99 -10.57
N PHE A 73 9.17 10.39 -9.95
CA PHE A 73 9.61 11.76 -9.98
C PHE A 73 10.22 12.09 -11.35
N ILE A 74 9.92 13.27 -11.84
CA ILE A 74 10.63 13.91 -12.94
C ILE A 74 11.39 15.12 -12.39
N LYS A 75 12.45 15.56 -13.08
CA LYS A 75 13.31 16.65 -12.60
C LYS A 75 13.94 16.35 -11.23
N VAL A 76 14.46 15.12 -11.09
CA VAL A 76 15.05 14.62 -9.84
C VAL A 76 16.20 15.51 -9.35
N PRO A 77 17.11 16.03 -10.20
CA PRO A 77 18.17 16.92 -9.73
C PRO A 77 17.64 18.21 -9.08
N GLU A 78 16.64 18.85 -9.71
CA GLU A 78 16.02 20.07 -9.21
C GLU A 78 15.27 19.80 -7.90
N LEU A 79 14.53 18.69 -7.85
CA LEU A 79 13.81 18.26 -6.65
C LEU A 79 14.76 17.92 -5.49
N ALA A 80 15.87 17.25 -5.78
CA ALA A 80 16.90 16.90 -4.79
C ALA A 80 17.60 18.16 -4.26
N SER A 81 17.96 19.10 -5.14
CA SER A 81 18.49 20.40 -4.73
C SER A 81 17.51 21.12 -3.82
N PHE A 82 16.23 21.16 -4.23
CA PHE A 82 15.17 21.83 -3.48
C PHE A 82 14.95 21.21 -2.09
N TYR A 83 15.06 19.89 -1.99
CA TYR A 83 14.94 19.11 -0.77
C TYR A 83 16.15 19.26 0.16
N SER A 84 17.36 19.33 -0.40
CA SER A 84 18.61 19.48 0.36
C SER A 84 18.70 20.80 1.13
N GLU A 85 18.04 21.85 0.66
CA GLU A 85 18.00 23.15 1.35
C GLU A 85 17.22 23.13 2.67
N ILE A 86 16.37 22.12 2.89
CA ILE A 86 15.55 21.97 4.11
C ILE A 86 15.82 20.68 4.89
N THR A 87 16.75 19.85 4.42
CA THR A 87 16.99 18.53 4.99
C THR A 87 18.46 18.33 5.27
N ASP A 88 18.78 18.02 6.52
CA ASP A 88 20.00 17.29 6.87
C ASP A 88 19.62 15.81 7.04
N PHE A 89 20.05 14.96 6.11
CA PHE A 89 19.78 13.53 6.15
C PHE A 89 21.08 12.74 6.19
N ARG A 90 21.08 11.66 6.97
CA ARG A 90 22.20 10.72 7.06
C ARG A 90 21.66 9.31 6.94
N THR A 91 22.25 8.54 6.03
CA THR A 91 22.01 7.10 5.92
C THR A 91 22.89 6.36 6.93
N ALA A 92 22.56 5.10 7.21
CA ALA A 92 23.39 4.26 8.08
C ALA A 92 24.84 4.11 7.56
N ALA A 93 25.00 4.10 6.24
CA ALA A 93 26.30 4.05 5.59
C ALA A 93 27.12 5.33 5.83
N ASP A 94 26.47 6.51 5.83
CA ASP A 94 27.14 7.80 6.05
C ASP A 94 27.73 7.95 7.46
N ILE A 95 27.18 7.23 8.44
CA ILE A 95 27.60 7.24 9.85
C ILE A 95 28.46 6.01 10.22
N GLY A 96 28.76 5.13 9.26
CA GLY A 96 29.62 3.96 9.49
C GLY A 96 29.05 2.93 10.46
N ILE A 97 27.71 2.85 10.57
CA ILE A 97 27.07 1.84 11.42
C ILE A 97 27.12 0.50 10.69
N ASP A 98 27.82 -0.47 11.29
CA ASP A 98 27.81 -1.85 10.81
C ASP A 98 26.39 -2.43 10.94
N ARG A 99 25.87 -2.98 9.85
CA ARG A 99 24.53 -3.57 9.77
C ARG A 99 24.63 -4.87 8.97
N PRO A 100 23.95 -5.95 9.40
CA PRO A 100 23.92 -7.18 8.64
C PRO A 100 23.25 -6.95 7.28
N GLU A 101 23.69 -7.72 6.27
CA GLU A 101 23.02 -7.72 4.97
C GLU A 101 21.61 -8.29 5.08
N LYS A 102 20.65 -7.60 4.47
CA LYS A 102 19.26 -8.01 4.47
C LYS A 102 19.07 -9.18 3.50
N ASN A 103 18.70 -10.35 4.02
CA ASN A 103 18.32 -11.49 3.20
C ASN A 103 16.79 -11.53 3.04
N GLU A 104 16.28 -11.18 1.87
CA GLU A 104 14.86 -11.28 1.53
C GLU A 104 14.60 -12.47 0.62
N ILE A 105 13.69 -13.36 1.04
CA ILE A 105 13.28 -14.53 0.26
C ILE A 105 11.77 -14.44 0.03
N LEU A 106 11.36 -14.46 -1.24
CA LEU A 106 9.96 -14.46 -1.63
C LEU A 106 9.43 -15.90 -1.69
N HIS A 107 8.43 -16.21 -0.86
CA HIS A 107 7.75 -17.50 -0.87
C HIS A 107 6.44 -17.42 -1.66
N ASN A 108 6.39 -18.12 -2.79
CA ASN A 108 5.18 -18.27 -3.58
C ASN A 108 4.44 -19.55 -3.15
N ILE A 109 3.27 -19.39 -2.53
CA ILE A 109 2.45 -20.49 -2.03
C ILE A 109 1.20 -20.58 -2.92
N PRO A 110 0.98 -21.70 -3.63
CA PRO A 110 -0.21 -21.88 -4.45
C PRO A 110 -1.48 -21.96 -3.59
N PRO A 111 -2.65 -21.52 -4.10
CA PRO A 111 -3.89 -21.60 -3.33
C PRO A 111 -4.33 -23.04 -3.13
N THR A 112 -4.83 -23.37 -1.93
CA THR A 112 -5.41 -24.68 -1.59
C THR A 112 -6.72 -24.95 -2.36
N PRO A 113 -7.23 -26.20 -2.43
CA PRO A 113 -8.53 -26.48 -3.06
C PRO A 113 -9.67 -25.61 -2.50
N ASP A 114 -9.77 -25.48 -1.18
CA ASP A 114 -10.79 -24.68 -0.51
C ASP A 114 -10.66 -23.20 -0.85
N GLN A 115 -9.44 -22.67 -0.91
CA GLN A 115 -9.19 -21.29 -1.33
C GLN A 115 -9.63 -21.06 -2.78
N ARG A 116 -9.36 -22.02 -3.70
CA ARG A 116 -9.78 -21.91 -5.10
C ARG A 116 -11.30 -21.88 -5.25
N GLU A 117 -12.01 -22.71 -4.49
CA GLU A 117 -13.47 -22.70 -4.46
C GLU A 117 -13.99 -21.38 -3.89
N PHE A 118 -13.43 -20.93 -2.75
CA PHE A 118 -13.87 -19.72 -2.09
C PHE A 118 -13.59 -18.45 -2.92
N ILE A 119 -12.52 -18.43 -3.71
CA ILE A 119 -12.25 -17.36 -4.70
C ILE A 119 -13.43 -17.22 -5.68
N GLN A 120 -14.01 -18.33 -6.16
CA GLN A 120 -15.15 -18.26 -7.08
C GLN A 120 -16.39 -17.67 -6.40
N LYS A 121 -16.68 -18.10 -5.17
CA LYS A 121 -17.76 -17.53 -4.34
C LYS A 121 -17.56 -16.04 -4.11
N LEU A 122 -16.31 -15.61 -3.89
CA LEU A 122 -15.97 -14.21 -3.66
C LEU A 122 -16.17 -13.35 -4.92
N ILE A 123 -15.81 -13.86 -6.09
CA ILE A 123 -16.05 -13.19 -7.38
C ILE A 123 -17.55 -13.05 -7.61
N GLU A 124 -18.34 -14.10 -7.36
CA GLU A 124 -19.80 -14.06 -7.47
C GLU A 124 -20.40 -13.03 -6.52
N PHE A 125 -19.97 -13.00 -5.26
CA PHE A 125 -20.39 -12.00 -4.28
C PHE A 125 -20.05 -10.57 -4.73
N ALA A 126 -18.83 -10.33 -5.20
CA ALA A 126 -18.41 -9.00 -5.62
C ALA A 126 -19.25 -8.48 -6.81
N LYS A 127 -19.58 -9.37 -7.77
CA LYS A 127 -20.44 -9.05 -8.93
C LYS A 127 -21.90 -8.81 -8.51
N THR A 128 -22.49 -9.75 -7.77
CA THR A 128 -23.94 -9.79 -7.54
C THR A 128 -24.39 -9.10 -6.26
N GLY A 129 -23.53 -9.02 -5.24
CA GLY A 129 -23.91 -8.65 -3.88
C GLY A 129 -24.63 -9.75 -3.09
N ASN A 130 -24.78 -10.96 -3.65
CA ASN A 130 -25.42 -12.06 -2.95
C ASN A 130 -24.51 -12.61 -1.84
N ALA A 131 -24.69 -12.13 -0.61
CA ALA A 131 -23.88 -12.55 0.54
C ALA A 131 -24.08 -14.01 0.95
N THR A 132 -25.17 -14.65 0.52
CA THR A 132 -25.47 -16.05 0.89
C THR A 132 -24.47 -17.05 0.31
N VAL A 133 -23.82 -16.72 -0.82
CA VAL A 133 -22.74 -17.53 -1.41
C VAL A 133 -21.50 -17.59 -0.52
N LEU A 134 -21.35 -16.64 0.40
CA LEU A 134 -20.29 -16.60 1.43
C LEU A 134 -20.76 -17.21 2.77
N GLY A 135 -21.96 -17.81 2.82
CA GLY A 135 -22.55 -18.33 4.06
C GLY A 135 -23.06 -17.24 5.01
N ARG A 136 -23.26 -16.01 4.52
CA ARG A 136 -23.77 -14.88 5.32
C ARG A 136 -25.27 -14.66 5.07
N PRO A 137 -25.99 -14.01 6.02
CA PRO A 137 -27.30 -13.45 5.71
C PRO A 137 -27.18 -12.38 4.61
N PRO A 138 -28.30 -12.06 3.91
CA PRO A 138 -28.35 -10.95 2.95
C PRO A 138 -27.83 -9.64 3.56
N LEU A 139 -27.20 -8.82 2.71
CA LEU A 139 -26.65 -7.53 3.13
C LEU A 139 -27.77 -6.59 3.59
N ASN A 140 -27.52 -5.82 4.64
CA ASN A 140 -28.35 -4.65 4.95
C ASN A 140 -27.93 -3.41 4.14
N GLU A 141 -28.73 -2.34 4.17
CA GLU A 141 -28.49 -1.10 3.39
C GLU A 141 -27.08 -0.49 3.60
N ARG A 142 -26.51 -0.62 4.80
CA ARG A 142 -25.17 -0.11 5.09
C ARG A 142 -24.10 -1.04 4.51
N GLU A 143 -24.30 -2.34 4.61
CA GLU A 143 -23.39 -3.35 4.06
C GLU A 143 -23.39 -3.36 2.53
N GLU A 144 -24.51 -3.07 1.87
CA GLU A 144 -24.57 -2.92 0.41
C GLU A 144 -23.60 -1.84 -0.09
N LYS A 145 -23.56 -0.69 0.58
CA LYS A 145 -22.60 0.39 0.30
C LYS A 145 -21.15 -0.01 0.60
N ALA A 146 -20.95 -0.95 1.52
CA ALA A 146 -19.65 -1.47 1.94
C ALA A 146 -19.27 -2.81 1.30
N LYS A 147 -20.02 -3.29 0.29
CA LYS A 147 -19.86 -4.61 -0.31
C LYS A 147 -18.41 -4.95 -0.68
N MET A 148 -17.70 -4.01 -1.31
CA MET A 148 -16.31 -4.22 -1.72
C MET A 148 -15.32 -4.28 -0.54
N LEU A 149 -15.61 -3.59 0.57
CA LEU A 149 -14.83 -3.70 1.80
C LEU A 149 -15.02 -5.07 2.44
N ILE A 150 -16.26 -5.58 2.44
CA ILE A 150 -16.57 -6.94 2.90
C ILE A 150 -15.79 -7.95 2.06
N ALA A 151 -15.87 -7.85 0.73
CA ALA A 151 -15.16 -8.76 -0.16
C ALA A 151 -13.63 -8.74 0.07
N THR A 152 -13.06 -7.56 0.30
CA THR A 152 -11.63 -7.40 0.61
C THR A 152 -11.24 -8.04 1.95
N ASP A 153 -12.09 -7.92 2.98
CA ASP A 153 -11.84 -8.57 4.27
C ASP A 153 -11.86 -10.11 4.16
N TYR A 154 -12.84 -10.67 3.42
CA TYR A 154 -12.89 -12.10 3.12
C TYR A 154 -11.67 -12.57 2.33
N ALA A 155 -11.25 -11.82 1.30
CA ALA A 155 -10.03 -12.12 0.54
C ALA A 155 -8.79 -12.18 1.43
N ARG A 156 -8.67 -11.23 2.38
CA ARG A 156 -7.54 -11.18 3.31
C ARG A 156 -7.53 -12.38 4.26
N LYS A 157 -8.69 -12.73 4.82
CA LYS A 157 -8.84 -13.87 5.73
C LYS A 157 -8.51 -15.19 5.04
N MET A 158 -9.18 -15.48 3.90
CA MET A 158 -8.98 -16.73 3.16
C MET A 158 -7.53 -16.88 2.68
N SER A 159 -6.86 -15.78 2.32
CA SER A 159 -5.48 -15.79 1.83
C SER A 159 -4.47 -16.20 2.90
N LEU A 160 -4.78 -15.94 4.16
CA LEU A 160 -3.96 -16.34 5.31
C LEU A 160 -4.30 -17.77 5.72
N ASP A 161 -5.57 -18.03 6.03
CA ASP A 161 -6.08 -19.32 6.52
C ASP A 161 -7.61 -19.37 6.39
N MET A 162 -8.15 -20.46 5.82
CA MET A 162 -9.59 -20.66 5.64
C MET A 162 -10.36 -20.71 6.97
N ARG A 163 -9.71 -21.09 8.08
CA ARG A 163 -10.32 -21.09 9.42
C ARG A 163 -10.72 -19.70 9.91
N LEU A 164 -10.14 -18.63 9.34
CA LEU A 164 -10.55 -17.25 9.63
C LEU A 164 -11.88 -16.87 8.97
N ILE A 165 -12.34 -17.65 8.00
CA ILE A 165 -13.69 -17.55 7.44
C ILE A 165 -14.67 -18.26 8.37
N ASP A 166 -14.43 -19.54 8.62
CA ASP A 166 -15.21 -20.35 9.54
C ASP A 166 -14.37 -21.53 10.05
N PRO A 167 -14.02 -21.57 11.35
CA PRO A 167 -13.21 -22.65 11.92
C PRO A 167 -13.95 -23.98 12.04
N LEU A 168 -15.28 -24.01 11.88
CA LEU A 168 -16.07 -25.25 11.92
C LEU A 168 -16.18 -25.92 10.54
N SER A 169 -16.18 -25.11 9.48
CA SER A 169 -16.30 -25.61 8.11
C SER A 169 -14.96 -25.94 7.45
N TYR A 170 -13.86 -25.35 7.92
CA TYR A 170 -12.54 -25.53 7.31
C TYR A 170 -11.53 -26.11 8.31
N GLY A 171 -10.72 -27.05 7.83
CA GLY A 171 -9.63 -27.66 8.60
C GLY A 171 -8.33 -26.85 8.52
N ASP A 172 -7.33 -27.30 9.28
CA ASP A 172 -5.95 -26.80 9.13
C ASP A 172 -5.30 -27.42 7.90
N ASP A 173 -5.17 -26.64 6.83
CA ASP A 173 -4.46 -27.07 5.63
C ASP A 173 -2.97 -26.77 5.76
N LYS A 174 -2.12 -27.79 5.63
CA LYS A 174 -0.65 -27.65 5.71
C LYS A 174 -0.06 -26.64 4.71
N ASP A 175 -0.74 -26.45 3.58
CA ASP A 175 -0.29 -25.57 2.49
C ASP A 175 -0.87 -24.14 2.63
N ASN A 176 -1.48 -23.80 3.78
CA ASN A 176 -1.88 -22.43 4.09
C ASN A 176 -0.68 -21.55 4.53
N LYS A 177 -0.83 -20.21 4.45
CA LYS A 177 0.28 -19.29 4.75
C LYS A 177 0.69 -19.29 6.21
N ALA A 178 -0.26 -19.47 7.14
CA ALA A 178 0.02 -19.51 8.56
C ALA A 178 0.88 -20.73 8.93
N THR A 179 0.56 -21.90 8.37
CA THR A 179 1.31 -23.14 8.58
C THR A 179 2.70 -23.08 7.93
N HIS A 180 2.81 -22.58 6.70
CA HIS A 180 4.13 -22.33 6.08
C HIS A 180 5.01 -21.38 6.91
N CYS A 181 4.41 -20.35 7.49
CA CYS A 181 5.12 -19.41 8.38
C CYS A 181 5.59 -20.13 9.66
N ALA A 182 4.70 -20.88 10.31
CA ALA A 182 5.02 -21.64 11.51
C ALA A 182 6.14 -22.66 11.28
N ASP A 183 6.08 -23.43 10.18
CA ASP A 183 7.10 -24.40 9.79
C ASP A 183 8.46 -23.76 9.52
N MET A 184 8.45 -22.53 8.97
CA MET A 184 9.68 -21.79 8.73
C MET A 184 10.30 -21.31 10.05
N ILE A 185 9.48 -20.76 10.94
CA ILE A 185 9.92 -20.31 12.27
C ILE A 185 10.46 -21.50 13.08
N ALA A 186 9.80 -22.66 13.02
CA ALA A 186 10.22 -23.86 13.75
C ALA A 186 11.56 -24.44 13.26
N LYS A 187 12.05 -24.06 12.07
CA LYS A 187 13.37 -24.46 11.54
C LYS A 187 14.51 -23.57 12.01
N TYR A 188 14.21 -22.37 12.51
CA TYR A 188 15.19 -21.45 13.09
C TYR A 188 15.46 -21.82 14.55
#